data_AF-A0AA36BAV3-F1
#
_entry.id   AF-A0AA36BAV3-F1
#
_cell.length_a   1.000
_cell.length_b   1.000
_cell.length_c   1.000
_cell.angle_alpha   90.00
_cell.angle_beta   90.00
_cell.angle_gamma   90.00
#
_symmetry.space_group_name_H-M   'P 1'
#
loop_
_entity.id
_entity.type
_entity.pdbx_description
1 polymer ?
#
loop_
_entity_poly.entity_id
_entity_poly.type
_entity_poly.pdbx_seq_one_letter_code
_entity_poly.pdbx_strand_id
1 'polypeptide(L)'
;MSKAQQVWNLKSRSMVAADSILDALKRRLVVPNSTRWNSAYDTVVVLNNLLEKNRQTIHRVMTQLKLQTLTDSDVGFLTENAQGMSNVAKALDKIQREDQAFLRSLLPTVAATVMKLKETKFRHLFYCGPLVDVIRAGSTKRFGLLPEDLECHLAAAFHPRFHRFWLELFNKSQVSRVTNTMEMVVETAITEANEEGSNITSNEDEEEDFFSNITRVQVSRSHRSLKSKA
;
A
#
# COMPACT_ATOMS: atom_id res chain seq x y z
N MET A 1 4.29 16.71 -19.13
CA MET A 1 2.85 16.45 -18.86
C MET A 1 1.88 17.17 -19.80
N SER A 2 1.98 18.47 -20.06
CA SER A 2 0.97 19.22 -20.85
C SER A 2 0.66 18.60 -22.22
N LYS A 3 1.67 18.18 -22.98
CA LYS A 3 1.47 17.53 -24.30
C LYS A 3 0.67 16.22 -24.21
N ALA A 4 0.98 15.37 -23.23
CA ALA A 4 0.22 14.14 -22.98
C ALA A 4 -1.24 14.45 -22.58
N GLN A 5 -1.45 15.50 -21.77
CA GLN A 5 -2.78 15.96 -21.40
C GLN A 5 -3.60 16.42 -22.60
N GLN A 6 -2.98 17.09 -23.57
CA GLN A 6 -3.68 17.49 -24.81
C GLN A 6 -4.20 16.28 -25.59
N VAL A 7 -3.41 15.20 -25.69
CA VAL A 7 -3.84 13.94 -26.33
C VAL A 7 -5.05 13.36 -25.61
N TRP A 8 -4.98 13.24 -24.27
CA TRP A 8 -6.08 12.68 -23.48
C TRP A 8 -7.35 13.54 -23.54
N ASN A 9 -7.21 14.86 -23.47
CA ASN A 9 -8.32 15.80 -23.56
C ASN A 9 -8.99 15.74 -24.95
N LEU A 10 -8.21 15.71 -26.02
CA LEU A 10 -8.74 15.63 -27.38
C LEU A 10 -9.49 14.32 -27.60
N LYS A 11 -8.90 13.20 -27.17
CA LYS A 11 -9.54 11.88 -27.22
C LYS A 11 -10.84 11.84 -26.41
N SER A 12 -10.95 12.57 -25.31
CA SER A 12 -12.18 12.62 -24.52
C SER A 12 -13.28 13.49 -25.13
N ARG A 13 -12.94 14.47 -25.98
CA ARG A 13 -13.87 15.47 -26.52
C ARG A 13 -14.29 15.22 -27.96
N SER A 14 -13.53 14.42 -28.71
CA SER A 14 -13.78 14.15 -30.13
C SER A 14 -13.81 12.66 -30.42
N MET A 15 -14.97 12.14 -30.82
CA MET A 15 -15.14 10.76 -31.25
C MET A 15 -14.29 10.45 -32.49
N VAL A 16 -14.22 11.38 -33.45
CA VAL A 16 -13.37 11.26 -34.65
C VAL A 16 -11.89 11.10 -34.27
N ALA A 17 -11.41 11.89 -33.32
CA ALA A 17 -10.03 11.77 -32.84
C ALA A 17 -9.83 10.45 -32.08
N ALA A 18 -10.79 10.02 -31.26
CA ALA A 18 -10.72 8.77 -30.53
C ALA A 18 -10.68 7.54 -31.47
N ASP A 19 -11.47 7.57 -32.55
CA ASP A 19 -11.50 6.50 -33.56
C ASP A 19 -10.22 6.51 -34.40
N SER A 20 -9.72 7.70 -34.79
CA SER A 20 -8.42 7.82 -35.47
C SER A 20 -7.27 7.24 -34.64
N ILE A 21 -7.27 7.48 -33.33
CA ILE A 21 -6.30 6.91 -32.39
C ILE A 21 -6.47 5.39 -32.29
N LEU A 22 -7.71 4.90 -32.19
CA LEU A 22 -8.00 3.46 -32.13
C LEU A 22 -7.54 2.75 -33.40
N ASP A 23 -7.81 3.32 -34.57
CA ASP A 23 -7.45 2.74 -35.85
C ASP A 23 -5.93 2.67 -36.05
N ALA A 24 -5.21 3.69 -35.59
CA ALA A 24 -3.77 3.73 -35.71
C ALA A 24 -3.04 2.89 -34.65
N LEU A 25 -3.47 2.93 -33.40
CA LEU A 25 -2.79 2.24 -32.28
C LEU A 25 -3.37 0.86 -31.98
N LYS A 26 -4.48 0.48 -32.63
CA LYS A 26 -5.28 -0.73 -32.37
C LYS A 26 -5.65 -0.91 -30.89
N ARG A 27 -5.68 0.20 -30.15
CA ARG A 27 -5.97 0.24 -28.72
C ARG A 27 -6.60 1.57 -28.34
N ARG A 28 -7.64 1.54 -27.50
CA ARG A 28 -8.21 2.76 -26.91
C ARG A 28 -7.27 3.31 -25.85
N LEU A 29 -6.92 4.59 -25.96
CA LEU A 29 -6.17 5.29 -24.90
C LEU A 29 -7.05 5.42 -23.65
N VAL A 30 -6.50 5.05 -22.50
CA VAL A 30 -7.10 5.36 -21.20
C VAL A 30 -6.88 6.85 -20.94
N VAL A 31 -7.89 7.51 -20.37
CA VAL A 31 -7.85 8.94 -20.01
C VAL A 31 -7.75 9.06 -18.50
N PRO A 32 -6.94 10.00 -17.96
CA PRO A 32 -6.89 10.26 -16.53
C PRO A 32 -8.27 10.63 -15.99
N ASN A 33 -8.70 9.95 -14.94
CA ASN A 33 -9.90 10.26 -14.18
C ASN A 33 -9.52 10.86 -12.83
N SER A 34 -10.03 12.05 -12.51
CA SER A 34 -9.79 12.73 -11.23
C SER A 34 -10.40 12.00 -10.04
N THR A 35 -11.45 11.18 -10.23
CA THR A 35 -12.12 10.47 -9.14
C THR A 35 -11.44 9.15 -8.76
N ARG A 36 -10.43 8.71 -9.52
CA ARG A 36 -9.64 7.49 -9.25
C ARG A 36 -8.18 7.85 -8.98
N TRP A 37 -7.72 7.63 -7.74
CA TRP A 37 -6.42 8.13 -7.26
C TRP A 37 -5.22 7.66 -8.10
N ASN A 38 -5.25 6.43 -8.63
CA ASN A 38 -4.17 5.88 -9.48
C ASN A 38 -4.31 6.15 -10.97
N SER A 39 -5.43 6.74 -11.42
CA SER A 39 -5.73 6.80 -12.86
C SER A 39 -4.72 7.61 -13.65
N ALA A 40 -4.17 8.69 -13.09
CA ALA A 40 -3.12 9.47 -13.74
C ALA A 40 -1.86 8.62 -13.98
N TYR A 41 -1.42 7.85 -12.97
CA TYR A 41 -0.28 6.94 -13.10
C TYR A 41 -0.55 5.86 -14.17
N ASP A 42 -1.71 5.22 -14.13
CA ASP A 42 -2.06 4.15 -15.07
C ASP A 42 -2.04 4.64 -16.52
N THR A 43 -2.55 5.85 -16.75
CA THR A 43 -2.57 6.45 -18.10
C THR A 43 -1.18 6.81 -18.62
N VAL A 44 -0.28 7.28 -17.76
CA VAL A 44 1.13 7.52 -18.09
C VAL A 44 1.81 6.19 -18.42
N VAL A 45 1.59 5.14 -17.64
CA VAL A 45 2.15 3.81 -17.89
C VAL A 45 1.67 3.26 -19.24
N VAL A 46 0.37 3.37 -19.54
CA VAL A 46 -0.18 2.96 -20.84
C VAL A 46 0.46 3.76 -21.98
N LEU A 47 0.63 5.07 -21.82
CA LEU A 47 1.26 5.91 -22.82
C LEU A 47 2.74 5.56 -23.04
N ASN A 48 3.51 5.33 -21.99
CA ASN A 48 4.91 4.90 -22.09
C ASN A 48 5.04 3.57 -22.83
N ASN A 49 4.23 2.57 -22.47
CA ASN A 49 4.21 1.27 -23.16
C ASN A 49 3.90 1.40 -24.66
N LEU A 50 3.04 2.36 -25.03
CA LEU A 50 2.73 2.62 -26.43
C LEU A 50 3.87 3.35 -27.14
N LEU A 51 4.53 4.30 -26.46
CA LEU A 51 5.70 5.02 -26.98
C LEU A 51 6.90 4.09 -27.20
N GLU A 52 7.10 3.10 -26.34
CA GLU A 52 8.14 2.09 -26.51
C GLU A 52 7.90 1.19 -27.73
N LYS A 53 6.64 0.77 -27.96
CA LYS A 53 6.31 -0.18 -29.02
C LYS A 53 6.07 0.47 -30.38
N ASN A 54 5.42 1.62 -30.41
CA ASN A 54 4.80 2.21 -31.61
C ASN A 54 5.08 3.72 -31.72
N ARG A 55 6.29 4.16 -31.38
CA ARG A 55 6.66 5.58 -31.34
C ARG A 55 6.32 6.36 -32.61
N GLN A 56 6.69 5.82 -33.78
CA GLN A 56 6.46 6.46 -35.07
C GLN A 56 4.96 6.63 -35.36
N THR A 57 4.16 5.61 -35.02
CA THR A 57 2.71 5.66 -35.17
C THR A 57 2.09 6.74 -34.29
N ILE A 58 2.52 6.87 -33.03
CA ILE A 58 2.06 7.92 -32.14
C ILE A 58 2.44 9.30 -32.68
N HIS A 59 3.68 9.46 -33.15
CA HIS A 59 4.11 10.71 -33.77
C HIS A 59 3.21 11.08 -34.95
N ARG A 60 2.96 10.14 -35.88
CA ARG A 60 2.08 10.34 -37.04
C ARG A 60 0.66 10.74 -36.62
N VAL A 61 0.07 10.04 -35.65
CA VAL A 61 -1.28 10.33 -35.14
C VAL A 61 -1.33 11.72 -34.52
N MET A 62 -0.35 12.10 -33.71
CA MET A 62 -0.28 13.43 -33.13
C MET A 62 -0.18 14.52 -34.21
N THR A 63 0.63 14.30 -35.26
CA THR A 63 0.72 15.23 -36.39
C THR A 63 -0.60 15.32 -37.15
N GLN A 64 -1.27 14.20 -37.44
CA GLN A 64 -2.58 14.17 -38.11
C GLN A 64 -3.66 14.92 -37.31
N LEU A 65 -3.62 14.78 -35.99
CA LEU A 65 -4.52 15.48 -35.06
C LEU A 65 -4.09 16.93 -34.75
N LYS A 66 -3.05 17.44 -35.43
CA LYS A 66 -2.49 18.79 -35.23
C LYS A 66 -2.06 19.07 -33.78
N LEU A 67 -1.59 18.04 -33.09
CA LEU A 67 -1.05 18.12 -31.73
C LEU A 67 0.48 18.27 -31.76
N GLN A 68 1.02 18.93 -30.74
CA GLN A 68 2.47 19.03 -30.57
C GLN A 68 3.05 17.66 -30.22
N THR A 69 4.01 17.17 -31.03
CA THR A 69 4.59 15.83 -30.84
C THR A 69 5.49 15.73 -29.60
N LEU A 70 5.62 14.50 -29.10
CA LEU A 70 6.45 14.18 -27.93
C LEU A 70 7.92 14.04 -28.35
N THR A 71 8.79 14.85 -27.74
CA THR A 71 10.24 14.81 -27.93
C THR A 71 10.88 13.69 -27.10
N ASP A 72 12.16 13.38 -27.34
CA ASP A 72 12.90 12.44 -26.48
C ASP A 72 12.90 12.87 -25.00
N SER A 73 13.01 14.18 -24.74
CA SER A 73 12.92 14.72 -23.39
C SER A 73 11.53 14.54 -22.76
N ASP A 74 10.45 14.66 -23.55
CA ASP A 74 9.10 14.39 -23.05
C ASP A 74 8.93 12.91 -22.68
N VAL A 75 9.46 12.00 -23.51
CA VAL A 75 9.42 10.56 -23.25
C VAL A 75 10.24 10.22 -22.00
N GLY A 76 11.46 10.75 -21.88
CA GLY A 76 12.30 10.60 -20.69
C GLY A 76 11.60 11.10 -19.43
N PHE A 77 10.98 12.28 -19.49
CA PHE A 77 10.16 12.81 -18.40
C PHE A 77 9.01 11.86 -18.03
N LEU A 78 8.24 11.34 -19.00
CA LEU A 78 7.10 10.46 -18.73
C LEU A 78 7.55 9.12 -18.11
N THR A 79 8.68 8.58 -18.55
CA THR A 79 9.28 7.38 -17.98
C THR A 79 9.67 7.60 -16.52
N GLU A 80 10.39 8.69 -16.22
CA GLU A 80 10.77 9.01 -14.85
C GLU A 80 9.55 9.36 -13.96
N ASN A 81 8.53 10.01 -14.53
CA ASN A 81 7.29 10.30 -13.81
C ASN A 81 6.61 9.00 -13.36
N ALA A 82 6.50 8.01 -14.25
CA ALA A 82 5.98 6.70 -13.91
C ALA A 82 6.84 6.00 -12.84
N GLN A 83 8.17 6.09 -12.93
CA GLN A 83 9.05 5.52 -11.90
C GLN A 83 8.85 6.16 -10.52
N GLY A 84 8.77 7.50 -10.46
CA GLY A 84 8.53 8.24 -9.22
C GLY A 84 7.16 7.93 -8.60
N MET A 85 6.12 7.80 -9.43
CA MET A 85 4.76 7.52 -8.97
C MET A 85 4.48 6.03 -8.71
N SER A 86 5.28 5.10 -9.25
CA SER A 86 5.00 3.66 -9.14
C SER A 86 4.91 3.16 -7.69
N ASN A 87 5.78 3.66 -6.81
CA ASN A 87 5.75 3.27 -5.39
C ASN A 87 4.48 3.76 -4.70
N VAL A 88 4.02 4.97 -5.04
CA VAL A 88 2.76 5.54 -4.52
C VAL A 88 1.56 4.74 -5.03
N ALA A 89 1.51 4.46 -6.33
CA ALA A 89 0.41 3.71 -6.94
C ALA A 89 0.26 2.32 -6.31
N LYS A 90 1.37 1.59 -6.14
CA LYS A 90 1.39 0.28 -5.46
C LYS A 90 0.95 0.36 -4.00
N ALA A 91 1.27 1.45 -3.31
CA ALA A 91 0.85 1.65 -1.93
C ALA A 91 -0.65 1.91 -1.85
N LEU A 92 -1.17 2.74 -2.75
CA LEU A 92 -2.60 3.01 -2.87
C LEU A 92 -3.38 1.74 -3.21
N ASP A 93 -2.90 0.93 -4.15
CA ASP A 93 -3.54 -0.35 -4.49
C ASP A 93 -3.63 -1.28 -3.27
N LYS A 94 -2.65 -1.26 -2.36
CA LYS A 94 -2.68 -2.08 -1.13
C LYS A 94 -3.67 -1.55 -0.11
N ILE A 95 -3.71 -0.24 0.10
CA ILE A 95 -4.55 0.39 1.11
C ILE A 95 -6.03 0.44 0.67
N GLN A 96 -6.29 0.50 -0.64
CA GLN A 96 -7.65 0.56 -1.20
C GLN A 96 -8.26 -0.83 -1.45
N ARG A 97 -7.47 -1.89 -1.34
CA ARG A 97 -7.91 -3.27 -1.53
C ARG A 97 -8.72 -3.73 -0.33
N GLU A 98 -9.97 -4.12 -0.54
CA GLU A 98 -10.88 -4.58 0.52
C GLU A 98 -10.28 -5.72 1.37
N ASP A 99 -9.49 -6.60 0.76
CA ASP A 99 -8.85 -7.74 1.43
C ASP A 99 -7.60 -7.37 2.24
N GLN A 100 -7.11 -6.13 2.16
CA GLN A 100 -5.88 -5.68 2.83
C GLN A 100 -6.01 -4.29 3.48
N ALA A 101 -7.18 -3.64 3.40
CA ALA A 101 -7.47 -2.31 3.91
C ALA A 101 -7.70 -2.28 5.43
N PHE A 102 -6.76 -2.85 6.19
CA PHE A 102 -6.81 -2.89 7.64
C PHE A 102 -5.72 -2.01 8.25
N LEU A 103 -5.98 -1.47 9.45
CA LEU A 103 -5.01 -0.67 10.21
C LEU A 103 -3.64 -1.37 10.34
N ARG A 104 -3.68 -2.71 10.46
CA ARG A 104 -2.53 -3.60 10.58
C ARG A 104 -1.55 -3.53 9.40
N SER A 105 -2.01 -3.15 8.20
CA SER A 105 -1.18 -3.05 6.98
C SER A 105 -0.78 -1.61 6.65
N LEU A 106 -1.43 -0.62 7.27
CA LEU A 106 -1.28 0.80 6.94
C LEU A 106 0.13 1.28 7.20
N LEU A 107 0.60 1.19 8.45
CA LEU A 107 1.91 1.69 8.86
C LEU A 107 3.07 0.98 8.12
N PRO A 108 3.08 -0.36 7.97
CA PRO A 108 4.07 -1.06 7.13
C PRO A 108 4.05 -0.61 5.67
N THR A 109 2.87 -0.33 5.11
CA THR A 109 2.74 0.12 3.72
C THR A 109 3.29 1.53 3.53
N VAL A 110 2.98 2.45 4.45
CA VAL A 110 3.55 3.81 4.45
C VAL A 110 5.08 3.75 4.60
N ALA A 111 5.58 2.97 5.56
CA ALA A 111 7.00 2.79 5.81
C ALA A 111 7.75 2.29 4.56
N ALA A 112 7.25 1.20 3.95
CA ALA A 112 7.82 0.65 2.72
C ALA A 112 7.80 1.64 1.56
N THR A 113 6.74 2.45 1.46
CA THR A 113 6.62 3.48 0.41
C THR A 113 7.68 4.56 0.57
N VAL A 114 7.86 5.08 1.80
CA VAL A 114 8.88 6.09 2.11
C VAL A 114 10.29 5.56 1.84
N MET A 115 10.59 4.32 2.25
CA MET A 115 11.89 3.69 1.99
C MET A 115 12.15 3.55 0.48
N LYS A 116 11.18 3.04 -0.27
CA LYS A 116 11.32 2.89 -1.73
C LYS A 116 11.41 4.22 -2.47
N LEU A 117 10.76 5.27 -1.99
CA LEU A 117 10.92 6.62 -2.56
C LEU A 117 12.32 7.17 -2.33
N LYS A 118 12.93 6.89 -1.17
CA LYS A 118 14.35 7.21 -0.92
C LYS A 118 15.25 6.45 -1.91
N GLU A 119 15.03 5.15 -2.11
CA GLU A 119 15.75 4.34 -3.10
C GLU A 119 15.61 4.88 -4.52
N THR A 120 14.41 5.27 -4.94
CA THR A 120 14.17 5.86 -6.27
C THR A 120 14.97 7.14 -6.45
N LYS A 121 15.13 7.96 -5.40
CA LYS A 121 15.95 9.19 -5.47
C LYS A 121 17.43 8.89 -5.73
N PHE A 122 17.95 7.77 -5.20
CA PHE A 122 19.35 7.37 -5.42
C PHE A 122 19.65 6.93 -6.86
N ARG A 123 18.63 6.63 -7.67
CA ARG A 123 18.80 6.21 -9.07
C ARG A 123 19.10 7.36 -10.05
N HIS A 124 19.30 8.59 -9.56
CA HIS A 124 19.53 9.82 -10.33
C HIS A 124 18.47 10.07 -11.41
N LEU A 125 17.40 10.78 -11.02
CA LEU A 125 16.34 11.21 -11.93
C LEU A 125 16.72 12.55 -12.58
N PHE A 126 16.78 12.62 -13.91
CA PHE A 126 17.14 13.82 -14.65
C PHE A 126 16.03 14.87 -14.68
N TYR A 127 14.77 14.42 -14.68
CA TYR A 127 13.58 15.27 -14.84
C TYR A 127 12.69 15.28 -13.60
N CYS A 128 12.50 14.13 -12.94
CA CYS A 128 11.49 13.96 -11.88
C CYS A 128 12.05 13.93 -10.46
N GLY A 129 13.29 14.37 -10.23
CA GLY A 129 13.85 14.55 -8.88
C GLY A 129 12.94 15.38 -7.94
N PRO A 130 12.48 16.57 -8.36
CA PRO A 130 11.58 17.40 -7.55
C PRO A 130 10.23 16.73 -7.24
N LEU A 131 9.72 15.91 -8.15
CA LEU A 131 8.47 15.17 -7.94
C LEU A 131 8.61 14.19 -6.77
N VAL A 132 9.70 13.42 -6.74
CA VAL A 132 9.96 12.47 -5.64
C VAL A 132 10.12 13.22 -4.31
N ASP A 133 10.75 14.39 -4.31
CA ASP A 133 10.89 15.23 -3.12
C ASP A 133 9.54 15.73 -2.59
N VAL A 134 8.67 16.22 -3.47
CA VAL A 134 7.32 16.67 -3.10
C VAL A 134 6.48 15.50 -2.58
N ILE A 135 6.53 14.33 -3.22
CA ILE A 135 5.81 13.13 -2.75
C ILE A 135 6.29 12.73 -1.35
N ARG A 136 7.61 12.74 -1.13
CA ARG A 136 8.18 12.39 0.17
C ARG A 136 7.77 13.40 1.24
N ALA A 137 7.88 14.70 0.96
CA ALA A 137 7.45 15.76 1.87
C ALA A 137 5.94 15.66 2.18
N GLY A 138 5.12 15.40 1.17
CA GLY A 138 3.68 15.17 1.33
C GLY A 138 3.36 13.93 2.17
N SER A 139 4.11 12.84 1.96
CA SER A 139 3.96 11.59 2.74
C SER A 139 4.31 11.83 4.21
N THR A 140 5.42 12.51 4.49
CA THR A 140 5.80 12.87 5.86
C THR A 140 4.79 13.84 6.48
N LYS A 141 4.28 14.83 5.73
CA LYS A 141 3.27 15.75 6.24
C LYS A 141 1.96 15.06 6.58
N ARG A 142 1.52 14.11 5.75
CA ARG A 142 0.22 13.45 5.91
C ARG A 142 0.25 12.32 6.93
N PHE A 143 1.33 11.55 6.94
CA PHE A 143 1.45 10.35 7.78
C PHE A 143 2.48 10.52 8.90
N GLY A 144 2.99 11.72 9.16
CA GLY A 144 4.09 11.95 10.12
C GLY A 144 3.75 11.57 11.55
N LEU A 145 2.47 11.62 11.93
CA LEU A 145 1.99 11.21 13.26
C LEU A 145 1.77 9.70 13.37
N LEU A 146 1.62 8.99 12.25
CA LEU A 146 1.30 7.56 12.24
C LEU A 146 2.42 6.69 12.85
N PRO A 147 3.73 6.97 12.62
CA PRO A 147 4.84 6.32 13.30
C PRO A 147 5.02 6.68 14.78
N GLU A 148 4.15 7.50 15.36
CA GLU A 148 4.13 7.80 16.79
C GLU A 148 2.97 7.09 17.51
N ASP A 149 1.95 6.68 16.75
CA ASP A 149 0.75 6.02 17.23
C ASP A 149 1.01 4.55 17.62
N LEU A 150 0.87 4.26 18.91
CA LEU A 150 1.08 2.93 19.47
C LEU A 150 0.08 1.89 18.92
N GLU A 151 -1.17 2.28 18.68
CA GLU A 151 -2.20 1.37 18.16
C GLU A 151 -1.83 0.87 16.76
N CYS A 152 -1.36 1.78 15.90
CA CYS A 152 -0.86 1.43 14.57
C CYS A 152 0.34 0.46 14.64
N HIS A 153 1.24 0.63 15.61
CA HIS A 153 2.36 -0.29 15.78
C HIS A 153 1.91 -1.67 16.25
N LEU A 154 1.05 -1.74 17.26
CA LEU A 154 0.54 -3.00 17.79
C LEU A 154 -0.26 -3.74 16.71
N ALA A 155 -1.17 -3.04 16.02
CA ALA A 155 -1.94 -3.58 14.90
C ALA A 155 -1.03 -4.25 13.86
N ALA A 156 0.07 -3.59 13.48
CA ALA A 156 1.05 -4.16 12.56
C ALA A 156 1.87 -5.32 13.16
N ALA A 157 2.25 -5.22 14.44
CA ALA A 157 3.05 -6.22 15.15
C ALA A 157 2.31 -7.56 15.33
N PHE A 158 0.99 -7.50 15.55
CA PHE A 158 0.11 -8.67 15.62
C PHE A 158 -0.27 -9.26 14.26
N HIS A 159 0.18 -8.66 13.14
CA HIS A 159 -0.07 -9.21 11.82
C HIS A 159 1.04 -10.20 11.40
N PRO A 160 0.71 -11.47 11.09
CA PRO A 160 1.73 -12.52 10.85
C PRO A 160 2.75 -12.17 9.76
N ARG A 161 2.31 -11.48 8.71
CA ARG A 161 3.16 -11.05 7.59
C ARG A 161 4.21 -10.00 7.98
N PHE A 162 3.85 -9.05 8.85
CA PHE A 162 4.67 -7.87 9.12
C PHE A 162 5.48 -8.09 10.40
N HIS A 163 4.80 -8.49 11.46
CA HIS A 163 5.37 -8.65 12.78
C HIS A 163 6.22 -7.41 13.13
N ARG A 164 7.46 -7.61 13.59
CA ARG A 164 8.38 -6.54 14.01
C ARG A 164 9.48 -6.20 12.99
N PHE A 165 9.73 -7.06 12.00
CA PHE A 165 10.90 -6.95 11.10
C PHE A 165 10.94 -5.63 10.32
N TRP A 166 9.79 -5.16 9.84
CA TRP A 166 9.70 -3.90 9.09
C TRP A 166 10.06 -2.68 9.96
N LEU A 167 9.76 -2.74 11.26
CA LEU A 167 10.00 -1.65 12.20
C LEU A 167 11.48 -1.50 12.53
N GLU A 168 12.24 -2.60 12.56
CA GLU A 168 13.70 -2.56 12.74
C GLU A 168 14.40 -1.77 11.62
N LEU A 169 13.91 -1.90 10.39
CA LEU A 169 14.45 -1.20 9.22
C LEU A 169 13.96 0.26 9.12
N PHE A 170 12.74 0.53 9.58
CA PHE A 170 12.10 1.83 9.42
C PHE A 170 12.34 2.77 10.61
N ASN A 171 12.17 2.27 11.84
CA ASN A 171 12.28 3.04 13.07
C ASN A 171 12.73 2.16 14.26
N LYS A 172 14.03 1.86 14.30
CA LYS A 172 14.64 0.97 15.30
C LYS A 172 14.39 1.39 16.76
N SER A 173 14.22 2.68 17.05
CA SER A 173 14.02 3.16 18.42
C SER A 173 12.68 2.72 19.04
N GLN A 174 11.68 2.40 18.21
CA GLN A 174 10.36 1.99 18.69
C GLN A 174 10.24 0.47 18.95
N VAL A 175 11.21 -0.32 18.51
CA VAL A 175 11.12 -1.80 18.53
C VAL A 175 10.96 -2.35 19.96
N SER A 176 11.73 -1.83 20.92
CA SER A 176 11.65 -2.26 22.32
C SER A 176 10.32 -1.87 22.94
N ARG A 177 9.88 -0.61 22.74
CA ARG A 177 8.58 -0.11 23.22
C ARG A 177 7.43 -0.98 22.72
N VAL A 178 7.38 -1.25 21.41
CA VAL A 178 6.32 -2.05 20.80
C VAL A 178 6.35 -3.49 21.29
N THR A 179 7.54 -4.08 21.48
CA THR A 179 7.67 -5.45 22.00
C THR A 179 7.14 -5.56 23.43
N ASN A 180 7.57 -4.67 24.33
CA ASN A 180 7.14 -4.70 25.72
C ASN A 180 5.62 -4.46 25.83
N THR A 181 5.06 -3.56 25.03
CA THR A 181 3.62 -3.34 25.00
C THR A 181 2.86 -4.54 24.43
N MET A 182 3.39 -5.20 23.39
CA MET A 182 2.79 -6.39 22.81
C MET A 182 2.72 -7.53 23.83
N GLU A 183 3.79 -7.76 24.59
CA GLU A 183 3.84 -8.74 25.68
C GLU A 183 2.81 -8.41 26.77
N MET A 184 2.79 -7.17 27.26
CA MET A 184 1.83 -6.71 28.26
C MET A 184 0.37 -6.91 27.82
N VAL A 185 0.03 -6.55 26.58
CA VAL A 185 -1.33 -6.71 26.05
C VAL A 185 -1.74 -8.19 26.01
N VAL A 186 -0.81 -9.09 25.66
CA VAL A 186 -1.08 -10.54 25.64
C VAL A 186 -1.23 -11.08 27.06
N GLU A 187 -0.36 -10.68 28.00
CA GLU A 187 -0.44 -11.10 29.40
C GLU A 187 -1.76 -10.66 30.07
N THR A 188 -2.19 -9.41 29.83
CA THR A 188 -3.47 -8.90 30.32
C THR A 188 -4.63 -9.71 29.75
N ALA A 189 -4.67 -9.93 28.44
CA ALA A 189 -5.74 -10.70 27.80
C ALA A 189 -5.82 -12.16 28.29
N ILE A 190 -4.67 -12.79 28.55
CA ILE A 190 -4.62 -14.14 29.13
C ILE A 190 -5.16 -14.13 30.56
N THR A 191 -4.85 -13.11 31.35
CA THR A 191 -5.32 -12.98 32.74
C THR A 191 -6.84 -12.78 32.78
N GLU A 192 -7.37 -11.88 31.96
CA GLU A 192 -8.81 -11.62 31.84
C GLU A 192 -9.59 -12.88 31.40
N ALA A 193 -9.08 -13.62 30.41
CA ALA A 193 -9.70 -14.87 29.96
C ALA A 193 -9.75 -15.96 31.07
N ASN A 194 -8.77 -15.96 31.97
CA ASN A 194 -8.75 -16.88 33.11
C ASN A 194 -9.76 -16.50 34.20
N GLU A 195 -10.02 -15.20 34.39
CA GLU A 195 -11.00 -14.70 35.37
C GLU A 195 -12.45 -14.93 34.90
N GLU A 196 -12.73 -14.72 33.60
CA GLU A 196 -14.05 -14.97 33.01
C GLU A 196 -14.41 -16.46 32.97
N GLY A 197 -13.45 -17.35 32.69
CA GLY A 197 -13.64 -18.80 32.72
C GLY A 197 -13.99 -19.38 34.10
N SER A 198 -13.82 -18.60 35.18
CA SER A 198 -14.14 -19.01 36.54
C SER A 198 -15.58 -18.68 36.97
N ASN A 199 -16.33 -17.88 36.20
CA ASN A 199 -17.65 -17.34 36.58
C ASN A 199 -18.84 -17.80 35.72
N ILE A 200 -18.65 -18.65 34.70
CA ILE A 200 -19.77 -19.12 33.88
C ILE A 200 -20.42 -20.35 34.53
N THR A 201 -21.42 -20.10 35.36
CA THR A 201 -22.54 -21.04 35.54
C THR A 201 -23.34 -21.04 34.25
N SER A 202 -23.26 -22.18 33.55
CA SER A 202 -24.07 -22.63 32.40
C SER A 202 -25.38 -21.88 32.19
N ASN A 203 -25.59 -21.34 30.98
CA ASN A 203 -26.76 -21.64 30.16
C ASN A 203 -26.64 -21.06 28.73
N GLU A 204 -26.86 -21.98 27.79
CA GLU A 204 -27.48 -21.83 26.45
C GLU A 204 -26.63 -21.28 25.27
N ASP A 205 -26.44 -22.19 24.30
CA ASP A 205 -26.15 -22.00 22.87
C ASP A 205 -24.82 -21.34 22.46
N GLU A 206 -23.69 -21.82 22.99
CA GLU A 206 -22.38 -21.53 22.42
C GLU A 206 -22.11 -22.45 21.21
N GLU A 207 -22.02 -21.88 20.00
CA GLU A 207 -21.28 -22.52 18.91
C GLU A 207 -19.89 -22.89 19.46
N GLU A 208 -19.57 -24.19 19.52
CA GLU A 208 -18.26 -24.64 20.01
C GLU A 208 -17.15 -23.92 19.22
N ASP A 209 -16.45 -22.99 19.88
CA ASP A 209 -15.28 -22.35 19.30
C ASP A 209 -14.28 -23.45 18.90
N PHE A 210 -14.07 -23.59 17.59
CA PHE A 210 -13.21 -24.59 16.98
C PHE A 210 -11.79 -24.60 17.57
N PHE A 211 -11.31 -23.44 18.04
CA PHE A 211 -9.98 -23.30 18.62
C PHE A 211 -9.95 -23.43 20.15
N SER A 212 -11.08 -23.67 20.80
CA SER A 212 -11.19 -23.78 22.26
C SER A 212 -10.18 -24.76 22.88
N ASN A 213 -9.84 -25.84 22.17
CA ASN A 213 -8.84 -26.83 22.60
C ASN A 213 -7.41 -26.29 22.71
N ILE A 214 -7.09 -25.19 22.03
CA ILE A 214 -5.74 -24.58 22.03
C ILE A 214 -5.72 -23.15 22.60
N THR A 215 -6.88 -22.52 22.78
CA THR A 215 -6.99 -21.15 23.34
C THR A 215 -7.40 -21.14 24.81
N ARG A 216 -8.09 -22.18 25.31
CA ARG A 216 -8.40 -22.29 26.74
C ARG A 216 -7.15 -22.69 27.52
N VAL A 217 -6.73 -21.84 28.44
CA VAL A 217 -5.62 -22.12 29.37
C VAL A 217 -6.05 -23.27 30.28
N GLN A 218 -5.44 -24.44 30.11
CA GLN A 218 -5.67 -25.56 31.02
C GLN A 218 -5.05 -25.23 32.38
N VAL A 219 -5.89 -24.83 33.35
CA VAL A 219 -5.51 -24.82 34.76
C VAL A 219 -5.24 -26.26 35.17
N SER A 220 -3.97 -26.65 35.17
CA SER A 220 -3.53 -27.95 35.67
C SER A 220 -3.89 -28.06 37.16
N ARG A 221 -5.04 -28.68 37.46
CA ARG A 221 -5.40 -29.11 38.81
C ARG A 221 -4.46 -30.23 39.25
N SER A 222 -3.27 -29.86 39.72
CA SER A 222 -2.38 -30.78 40.43
C SER A 222 -2.95 -31.07 41.82
N HIS A 223 -3.97 -31.94 41.92
CA HIS A 223 -4.22 -32.68 43.15
C HIS A 223 -3.27 -33.89 43.20
N ARG A 224 -2.02 -33.67 43.62
CA ARG A 224 -1.21 -34.75 44.19
C ARG A 224 -1.81 -35.11 45.55
N SER A 225 -2.69 -36.11 45.58
CA SER A 225 -3.03 -36.80 46.81
C SER A 225 -1.83 -37.64 47.25
N LEU A 226 -1.00 -37.07 48.14
CA LEU A 226 -0.07 -37.85 48.94
C LEU A 226 -0.89 -38.60 49.99
N LYS A 227 -1.27 -39.85 49.70
CA LYS A 227 -1.62 -40.80 50.75
C LYS A 227 -0.33 -41.44 51.26
N SER A 228 0.09 -41.03 52.44
CA SER A 228 0.99 -41.84 53.26
C SER A 228 0.27 -43.13 53.64
N LYS A 229 0.98 -44.26 53.60
CA LYS A 229 0.71 -45.38 54.50
C LYS A 229 2.04 -45.93 54.99
N ALA A 230 2.05 -46.09 56.31
CA ALA A 230 3.05 -46.71 57.16
C ALA A 230 3.28 -48.19 56.81
#